data_AF-A0A4W5MKD0-F1
#
_entry.id   AF-A0A4W5MKD0-F1
#
_cell.length_a   1.000
_cell.length_b   1.000
_cell.length_c   1.000
_cell.angle_alpha   90.00
_cell.angle_beta   90.00
_cell.angle_gamma   90.00
#
_symmetry.space_group_name_H-M   'P 1'
#
loop_
_entity.id
_entity.type
_entity.pdbx_description
1 polymer ?
#
loop_
_entity_poly.entity_id
_entity_poly.type
_entity_poly.pdbx_seq_one_letter_code
_entity_poly.pdbx_strand_id
1 'polypeptide(L)'
;MRMSTQKAGSFEIIPEKCIFSYPTLKSLSATRPDVPIYVGDTSRPVFWMLEKSQVQLTNINVVPFGIWQNVSKTHLRFMILKDEVHPEMDTCIIVEYKGHMILNTVDCTRPNYGRLPDNVDLMMSDFAGGASGFPMTFSGGKYTESWKANFIKNARKKLMNYKPQLVKSLQPKIYCPFVSYFVEAHPSDRYIKETNTKNNADELNALIKKSAPGITTWTPKPGAVLDLALALMSPSRYDSITDPPSGTNIYKDSWDFDLYVDELNKAITAEIFKHKSWIQFYYIWAGPYKSPHSS
;
A
#
# COMPACT_ATOMS: atom_id res chain seq x y z
N MET A 1 -2.02 -8.23 -5.00
CA MET A 1 -3.31 -8.69 -5.56
C MET A 1 -3.14 -10.13 -6.02
N ARG A 2 -3.87 -11.08 -5.44
CA ARG A 2 -3.82 -12.49 -5.86
C ARG A 2 -4.89 -12.72 -6.91
N MET A 3 -4.47 -13.02 -8.14
CA MET A 3 -5.36 -13.38 -9.22
C MET A 3 -5.19 -14.87 -9.52
N SER A 4 -6.30 -15.61 -9.49
CA SER A 4 -6.33 -17.04 -9.75
C SER A 4 -7.01 -17.28 -11.10
N THR A 5 -6.37 -18.06 -11.97
CA THR A 5 -7.00 -18.56 -13.19
C THR A 5 -7.18 -20.07 -13.06
N GLN A 6 -8.37 -20.58 -13.39
CA GLN A 6 -8.67 -22.02 -13.34
C GLN A 6 -7.80 -22.88 -14.27
N LYS A 7 -7.02 -22.27 -15.19
CA LYS A 7 -6.23 -23.00 -16.21
C LYS A 7 -4.74 -22.65 -16.29
N ALA A 8 -4.22 -21.59 -15.64
CA ALA A 8 -2.81 -21.17 -15.78
C ALA A 8 -2.07 -20.99 -14.44
N GLY A 9 -2.62 -21.48 -13.33
CA GLY A 9 -2.03 -21.31 -12.00
C GLY A 9 -2.29 -19.93 -11.39
N SER A 10 -2.06 -19.80 -10.08
CA SER A 10 -2.13 -18.51 -9.38
C SER A 10 -0.81 -17.75 -9.53
N PHE A 11 -0.90 -16.44 -9.75
CA PHE A 11 0.24 -15.52 -9.76
C PHE A 11 -0.05 -14.35 -8.80
N GLU A 12 1.00 -13.68 -8.35
CA GLU A 12 0.90 -12.59 -7.38
C GLU A 12 1.57 -11.33 -7.93
N ILE A 13 0.81 -10.24 -7.94
CA ILE A 13 1.33 -8.92 -8.27
C ILE A 13 1.40 -8.14 -6.95
N ILE A 14 2.60 -7.72 -6.58
CA ILE A 14 2.88 -6.97 -5.36
C ILE A 14 3.27 -5.53 -5.76
N PRO A 15 2.34 -4.56 -5.76
CA PRO A 15 2.72 -3.16 -5.88
C PRO A 15 3.45 -2.73 -4.59
N GLU A 16 4.48 -1.89 -4.71
CA GLU A 16 5.55 -1.72 -3.71
C GLU A 16 5.09 -1.16 -2.34
N LYS A 17 3.85 -0.68 -2.24
CA LYS A 17 3.23 -0.29 -0.98
C LYS A 17 1.95 -1.04 -0.59
N CYS A 18 1.56 -2.09 -1.32
CA CYS A 18 0.76 -3.16 -0.72
C CYS A 18 1.68 -4.00 0.16
N ILE A 19 1.99 -3.50 1.37
CA ILE A 19 2.60 -4.22 2.50
C ILE A 19 3.58 -5.31 2.04
N PHE A 20 4.73 -4.88 1.52
CA PHE A 20 5.85 -5.79 1.29
C PHE A 20 6.31 -6.37 2.63
N SER A 21 6.19 -7.69 2.79
CA SER A 21 6.40 -8.38 4.07
C SER A 21 7.31 -9.58 3.89
N TYR A 22 8.55 -9.51 4.39
CA TYR A 22 9.49 -10.64 4.39
C TYR A 22 8.93 -11.90 5.06
N PRO A 23 8.20 -11.83 6.19
CA PRO A 23 7.52 -13.00 6.75
C PRO A 23 6.53 -13.66 5.78
N THR A 24 5.77 -12.85 5.04
CA THR A 24 4.85 -13.34 4.00
C THR A 24 5.62 -13.97 2.85
N LEU A 25 6.69 -13.32 2.37
CA LEU A 25 7.55 -13.87 1.32
C LEU A 25 8.27 -15.15 1.74
N LYS A 26 8.66 -15.29 3.02
CA LYS A 26 9.24 -16.52 3.55
C LYS A 26 8.25 -17.67 3.47
N SER A 27 7.01 -17.43 3.88
CA SER A 27 5.91 -18.40 3.78
C SER A 27 5.60 -18.76 2.32
N LEU A 28 5.60 -17.76 1.42
CA LEU A 28 5.41 -17.96 -0.01
C LEU A 28 6.54 -18.78 -0.62
N SER A 29 7.80 -18.41 -0.37
CA SER A 29 8.97 -19.11 -0.89
C SER A 29 9.09 -20.56 -0.42
N ALA A 30 8.61 -20.87 0.78
CA ALA A 30 8.59 -22.24 1.31
C ALA A 30 7.59 -23.14 0.57
N THR A 31 6.57 -22.58 -0.07
CA THR A 31 5.50 -23.34 -0.74
C THR A 31 5.58 -23.25 -2.26
N ARG A 32 5.95 -22.09 -2.80
CA ARG A 32 5.99 -21.75 -4.23
C ARG A 32 7.11 -20.75 -4.54
N PRO A 33 8.38 -21.18 -4.50
CA PRO A 33 9.53 -20.29 -4.77
C PRO A 33 9.54 -19.76 -6.21
N ASP A 34 8.89 -20.47 -7.15
CA ASP A 34 8.84 -20.21 -8.58
C ASP A 34 7.69 -19.31 -9.04
N VAL A 35 6.84 -18.84 -8.10
CA VAL A 35 5.72 -17.96 -8.43
C VAL A 35 6.23 -16.68 -9.12
N PRO A 36 5.70 -16.31 -10.31
CA PRO A 36 6.10 -15.07 -10.95
C PRO A 36 5.73 -13.87 -10.08
N ILE A 37 6.73 -13.08 -9.71
CA ILE A 37 6.56 -11.80 -9.01
C ILE A 37 7.08 -10.69 -9.92
N TYR A 38 6.26 -9.66 -10.12
CA TYR A 38 6.61 -8.50 -10.93
C TYR A 38 6.73 -7.26 -10.06
N VAL A 39 7.80 -6.50 -10.25
CA VAL A 39 8.11 -5.26 -9.54
C VAL A 39 8.56 -4.16 -10.50
N GLY A 40 8.42 -2.89 -10.08
CA GLY A 40 8.89 -1.77 -10.86
C GLY A 40 10.40 -1.66 -10.87
N ASP A 41 10.95 -1.06 -11.93
CA ASP A 41 12.37 -0.72 -12.02
C ASP A 41 12.68 0.56 -11.22
N THR A 42 12.52 0.50 -9.89
CA THR A 42 12.82 1.60 -8.96
C THR A 42 14.31 1.68 -8.66
N SER A 43 14.79 2.89 -8.35
CA SER A 43 16.20 3.11 -8.00
C SER A 43 16.58 2.56 -6.63
N ARG A 44 15.62 2.31 -5.74
CA ARG A 44 15.82 1.49 -4.52
C ARG A 44 15.22 0.11 -4.77
N PRO A 45 16.05 -0.94 -4.89
CA PRO A 45 15.54 -2.29 -5.17
C PRO A 45 14.52 -2.74 -4.12
N VAL A 46 13.36 -3.21 -4.59
CA VAL A 46 12.28 -3.75 -3.73
C VAL A 46 12.79 -4.84 -2.78
N PHE A 47 13.66 -5.70 -3.30
CA PHE A 47 14.20 -6.88 -2.62
C PHE A 47 15.58 -6.65 -1.99
N TRP A 48 15.86 -5.43 -1.50
CA TRP A 48 17.18 -5.04 -0.95
C TRP A 48 17.70 -5.88 0.24
N MET A 49 16.84 -6.65 0.93
CA MET A 49 17.21 -7.54 2.04
C MET A 49 17.00 -9.03 1.71
N LEU A 50 16.73 -9.37 0.44
CA LEU A 50 16.39 -10.75 0.06
C LEU A 50 17.46 -11.75 0.46
N GLU A 51 18.73 -11.47 0.16
CA GLU A 51 19.88 -12.31 0.50
C GLU A 51 20.00 -12.58 2.01
N LYS A 52 19.66 -11.59 2.84
CA LYS A 52 19.74 -11.68 4.31
C LYS A 52 18.48 -12.26 4.95
N SER A 53 17.38 -12.33 4.21
CA SER A 53 16.05 -12.67 4.74
C SER A 53 15.73 -14.17 4.77
N GLN A 54 16.63 -15.02 4.26
CA GLN A 54 16.40 -16.47 4.05
C GLN A 54 15.22 -16.78 3.09
N VAL A 55 14.69 -15.78 2.38
CA VAL A 55 13.64 -15.94 1.38
C VAL A 55 14.27 -16.42 0.07
N GLN A 56 13.72 -17.49 -0.51
CA GLN A 56 14.19 -18.07 -1.77
C GLN A 56 13.15 -17.92 -2.87
N LEU A 57 13.20 -16.80 -3.60
CA LEU A 57 12.35 -16.56 -4.77
C LEU A 57 13.18 -16.73 -6.04
N THR A 58 12.70 -17.52 -6.98
CA THR A 58 13.44 -17.89 -8.21
C THR A 58 12.89 -17.23 -9.47
N ASN A 59 11.80 -16.45 -9.35
CA ASN A 59 11.08 -15.89 -10.49
C ASN A 59 10.63 -14.43 -10.26
N ILE A 60 11.61 -13.56 -9.99
CA ILE A 60 11.39 -12.11 -9.86
C ILE A 60 11.64 -11.44 -11.21
N ASN A 61 10.68 -10.64 -11.65
CA ASN A 61 10.68 -9.94 -12.92
C ASN A 61 10.62 -8.43 -12.66
N VAL A 62 11.72 -7.73 -12.92
CA VAL A 62 11.76 -6.26 -12.88
C VAL A 62 11.28 -5.74 -14.23
N VAL A 63 10.28 -4.85 -14.22
CA VAL A 63 9.66 -4.35 -15.45
C VAL A 63 9.70 -2.83 -15.55
N PRO A 64 9.86 -2.27 -16.76
CA PRO A 64 9.90 -0.83 -16.95
C PRO A 64 8.54 -0.17 -16.66
N PHE A 65 8.59 1.06 -16.13
CA PHE A 65 7.38 1.85 -15.88
C PHE A 65 6.67 2.24 -17.17
N GLY A 66 5.33 2.25 -17.13
CA GLY A 66 4.51 2.72 -18.25
C GLY A 66 4.44 1.76 -19.44
N ILE A 67 4.96 0.53 -19.30
CA ILE A 67 4.95 -0.47 -20.36
C ILE A 67 4.03 -1.64 -19.99
N TRP A 68 3.13 -2.00 -20.90
CA TRP A 68 2.26 -3.16 -20.74
C TRP A 68 3.06 -4.47 -20.73
N GLN A 69 2.87 -5.24 -19.68
CA GLN A 69 3.38 -6.59 -19.50
C GLN A 69 2.26 -7.58 -19.75
N ASN A 70 2.44 -8.49 -20.71
CA ASN A 70 1.47 -9.54 -21.01
C ASN A 70 1.84 -10.82 -20.28
N VAL A 71 0.93 -11.37 -19.47
CA VAL A 71 1.15 -12.65 -18.81
C VAL A 71 0.68 -13.77 -19.74
N SER A 72 1.64 -14.46 -20.36
CA SER A 72 1.43 -15.45 -21.42
C SER A 72 0.34 -16.47 -21.09
N LYS A 73 -0.47 -16.84 -22.10
CA LYS A 73 -1.59 -17.80 -22.02
C LYS A 73 -2.75 -17.38 -21.12
N THR A 74 -2.83 -16.10 -20.74
CA THR A 74 -3.95 -15.54 -20.00
C THR A 74 -4.51 -14.29 -20.69
N HIS A 75 -5.76 -13.91 -20.37
CA HIS A 75 -6.35 -12.63 -20.76
C HIS A 75 -5.91 -11.50 -19.82
N LEU A 76 -4.67 -11.56 -19.32
CA LEU A 76 -4.13 -10.62 -18.35
C LEU A 76 -2.98 -9.84 -18.98
N ARG A 77 -3.05 -8.52 -18.83
CA ARG A 77 -1.89 -7.64 -18.93
C ARG A 77 -1.91 -6.63 -17.80
N PHE A 78 -0.75 -6.11 -17.45
CA PHE A 78 -0.64 -5.08 -16.43
C PHE A 78 0.43 -4.06 -16.78
N MET A 79 0.39 -2.91 -16.13
CA MET A 79 1.38 -1.85 -16.26
C MET A 79 1.69 -1.33 -14.86
N ILE A 80 2.97 -1.31 -14.51
CA ILE A 80 3.45 -0.66 -13.28
C ILE A 80 3.77 0.79 -13.64
N LEU A 81 3.34 1.73 -12.80
CA LEU A 81 3.59 3.15 -12.94
C LEU A 81 4.32 3.65 -11.71
N LYS A 82 5.24 4.60 -11.90
CA LYS A 82 5.94 5.26 -10.79
C LYS A 82 5.07 6.34 -10.13
N ASP A 83 5.28 6.57 -8.84
CA ASP A 83 4.91 7.82 -8.19
C ASP A 83 5.93 8.91 -8.58
N GLU A 84 5.46 10.11 -8.88
CA GLU A 84 6.36 11.22 -9.22
C GLU A 84 6.87 11.97 -7.98
N VAL A 85 6.29 11.71 -6.81
CA VAL A 85 6.78 12.29 -5.55
C VAL A 85 7.84 11.40 -4.90
N HIS A 86 7.66 10.09 -4.96
CA HIS A 86 8.58 9.08 -4.44
C HIS A 86 8.98 8.07 -5.53
N PRO A 87 9.57 8.51 -6.66
CA PRO A 87 9.90 7.65 -7.80
C PRO A 87 10.90 6.54 -7.48
N GLU A 88 11.59 6.66 -6.36
CA GLU A 88 12.55 5.68 -5.87
C GLU A 88 11.93 4.50 -5.13
N MET A 89 10.64 4.55 -4.74
CA MET A 89 10.01 3.54 -3.88
C MET A 89 8.53 3.25 -4.16
N ASP A 90 7.78 4.22 -4.67
CA ASP A 90 6.32 4.11 -4.73
C ASP A 90 5.87 3.81 -6.14
N THR A 91 5.07 2.75 -6.26
CA THR A 91 4.50 2.34 -7.54
C THR A 91 3.01 2.08 -7.42
N CYS A 92 2.30 2.36 -8.50
CA CYS A 92 0.93 1.93 -8.68
C CYS A 92 0.79 0.99 -9.87
N ILE A 93 -0.38 0.38 -10.01
CA ILE A 93 -0.60 -0.61 -11.06
C ILE A 93 -1.94 -0.44 -11.75
N ILE A 94 -1.92 -0.62 -13.07
CA ILE A 94 -3.10 -0.85 -13.89
C ILE A 94 -3.09 -2.32 -14.30
N VAL A 95 -4.23 -2.99 -14.14
CA VAL A 95 -4.42 -4.37 -14.56
C VAL A 95 -5.60 -4.44 -15.51
N GLU A 96 -5.40 -5.08 -16.65
CA GLU A 96 -6.51 -5.50 -17.51
C GLU A 96 -6.64 -7.02 -17.45
N TYR A 97 -7.82 -7.49 -17.06
CA TYR A 97 -8.12 -8.91 -17.00
C TYR A 97 -9.50 -9.20 -17.60
N LYS A 98 -9.53 -10.05 -18.64
CA LYS A 98 -10.78 -10.47 -19.32
C LYS A 98 -11.67 -9.29 -19.76
N GLY A 99 -11.05 -8.19 -20.20
CA GLY A 99 -11.76 -6.99 -20.64
C GLY A 99 -12.12 -6.00 -19.53
N HIS A 100 -11.78 -6.29 -18.27
CA HIS A 100 -11.97 -5.35 -17.16
C HIS A 100 -10.67 -4.62 -16.81
N MET A 101 -10.74 -3.30 -16.65
CA MET A 101 -9.62 -2.46 -16.25
C MET A 101 -9.70 -2.09 -14.77
N ILE A 102 -8.63 -2.36 -14.03
CA ILE A 102 -8.50 -2.12 -12.60
C ILE A 102 -7.31 -1.20 -12.37
N LEU A 103 -7.54 -0.07 -11.70
CA LEU A 103 -6.50 0.86 -11.28
C LEU A 103 -6.32 0.76 -9.77
N ASN A 104 -5.13 0.37 -9.31
CA ASN A 104 -4.77 0.44 -7.90
C ASN A 104 -3.65 1.46 -7.71
N THR A 105 -4.03 2.64 -7.20
CA THR A 105 -3.11 3.74 -6.89
C THR A 105 -2.30 3.53 -5.62
N VAL A 106 -2.65 2.51 -4.81
CA VAL A 106 -2.09 2.29 -3.48
C VAL A 106 -2.14 3.62 -2.70
N ASP A 107 -1.06 4.05 -2.07
CA ASP A 107 -0.86 5.34 -1.41
C ASP A 107 0.11 6.25 -2.19
N CYS A 108 0.22 6.08 -3.52
CA CYS A 108 1.00 6.99 -4.36
C CYS A 108 0.45 8.42 -4.26
N THR A 109 1.36 9.39 -4.16
CA THR A 109 0.98 10.81 -4.01
C THR A 109 0.58 11.42 -5.35
N ARG A 110 1.32 11.12 -6.42
CA ARG A 110 1.09 11.62 -7.78
C ARG A 110 1.54 10.58 -8.82
N PRO A 111 0.84 9.45 -8.93
CA PRO A 111 1.19 8.39 -9.88
C PRO A 111 1.16 8.90 -11.32
N ASN A 112 2.21 8.62 -12.09
CA ASN A 112 2.35 8.97 -13.52
C ASN A 112 2.00 10.44 -13.84
N TYR A 113 2.49 11.39 -13.04
CA TYR A 113 2.18 12.83 -13.12
C TYR A 113 0.69 13.21 -12.94
N GLY A 114 -0.16 12.25 -12.55
CA GLY A 114 -1.61 12.38 -12.55
C GLY A 114 -2.29 11.94 -13.85
N ARG A 115 -1.54 11.39 -14.81
CA ARG A 115 -2.07 10.83 -16.06
C ARG A 115 -2.48 9.39 -15.82
N LEU A 116 -3.73 9.21 -15.38
CA LEU A 116 -4.33 7.92 -15.08
C LEU A 116 -5.47 7.65 -16.07
N PRO A 117 -5.79 6.37 -16.35
CA PRO A 117 -6.94 6.04 -17.17
C PRO A 117 -8.25 6.51 -16.51
N ASP A 118 -9.15 7.05 -17.32
CA ASP A 118 -10.53 7.32 -16.92
C ASP A 118 -11.42 6.10 -17.12
N ASN A 119 -12.62 6.13 -16.54
CA ASN A 119 -13.70 5.16 -16.73
C ASN A 119 -13.30 3.70 -16.47
N VAL A 120 -12.32 3.47 -15.59
CA VAL A 120 -11.91 2.14 -15.16
C VAL A 120 -13.07 1.41 -14.46
N ASP A 121 -13.09 0.08 -14.55
CA ASP A 121 -14.14 -0.71 -13.92
C ASP A 121 -14.03 -0.70 -12.39
N LEU A 122 -12.80 -0.73 -11.87
CA LEU A 122 -12.50 -0.68 -10.45
C LEU A 122 -11.31 0.23 -10.18
N MET A 123 -11.49 1.21 -9.29
CA MET A 123 -10.40 2.01 -8.75
C MET A 123 -10.19 1.70 -7.27
N MET A 124 -8.94 1.54 -6.88
CA MET A 124 -8.49 1.27 -5.52
C MET A 124 -7.45 2.32 -5.09
N SER A 125 -7.57 2.81 -3.85
CA SER A 125 -6.60 3.75 -3.27
C SER A 125 -6.53 3.65 -1.76
N ASP A 126 -5.56 4.34 -1.17
CA ASP A 126 -5.57 4.71 0.24
C ASP A 126 -6.75 5.65 0.56
N PHE A 127 -7.22 5.54 1.80
CA PHE A 127 -8.20 6.46 2.40
C PHE A 127 -7.64 7.20 3.61
N ALA A 128 -6.48 6.80 4.14
CA ALA A 128 -5.81 7.43 5.26
C ALA A 128 -4.27 7.40 5.12
N GLY A 129 -3.59 8.41 5.64
CA GLY A 129 -2.13 8.42 5.75
C GLY A 129 -1.64 7.91 7.11
N GLY A 130 -0.35 8.11 7.37
CA GLY A 130 0.21 7.98 8.73
C GLY A 130 0.83 6.62 9.06
N ALA A 131 1.06 5.74 8.09
CA ALA A 131 1.67 4.42 8.31
C ALA A 131 3.07 4.48 8.94
N SER A 132 3.82 5.55 8.68
CA SER A 132 5.16 5.75 9.22
C SER A 132 5.20 6.15 10.69
N GLY A 133 4.07 6.47 11.31
CA GLY A 133 4.03 7.08 12.64
C GLY A 133 4.61 8.50 12.67
N PHE A 134 5.02 9.09 11.54
CA PHE A 134 5.43 10.49 11.49
C PHE A 134 4.23 11.41 11.71
N PRO A 135 4.35 12.47 12.53
CA PRO A 135 5.52 12.92 13.29
C PRO A 135 5.56 12.44 14.77
N MET A 136 4.74 11.47 15.15
CA MET A 136 4.54 11.05 16.55
C MET A 136 5.82 10.54 17.22
N THR A 137 6.71 9.91 16.45
CA THR A 137 7.99 9.40 16.96
C THR A 137 9.04 10.49 17.22
N PHE A 138 8.76 11.75 16.87
CA PHE A 138 9.71 12.86 17.02
C PHE A 138 9.38 13.73 18.24
N SER A 139 10.43 14.24 18.89
CA SER A 139 10.34 15.13 20.04
C SER A 139 11.32 16.30 19.91
N GLY A 140 11.04 17.38 20.65
CA GLY A 140 11.86 18.61 20.64
C GLY A 140 11.67 19.50 19.40
N GLY A 141 12.28 20.68 19.42
CA GLY A 141 12.18 21.66 18.34
C GLY A 141 10.73 21.98 17.95
N LYS A 142 10.41 21.84 16.66
CA LYS A 142 9.06 22.07 16.12
C LYS A 142 8.04 20.96 16.46
N TYR A 143 8.47 19.81 16.96
CA TYR A 143 7.61 18.63 17.20
C TYR A 143 6.89 18.71 18.55
N THR A 144 6.24 19.85 18.82
CA THR A 144 5.35 19.99 19.98
C THR A 144 4.04 19.24 19.75
N GLU A 145 3.34 18.85 20.82
CA GLU A 145 2.05 18.15 20.72
C GLU A 145 1.02 18.96 19.92
N SER A 146 0.99 20.29 20.11
CA SER A 146 0.11 21.19 19.34
C SER A 146 0.45 21.21 17.85
N TRP A 147 1.73 21.17 17.50
CA TRP A 147 2.16 21.10 16.10
C TRP A 147 1.80 19.74 15.49
N LYS A 148 2.05 18.63 16.19
CA LYS A 148 1.69 17.28 15.74
C LYS A 148 0.18 17.16 15.49
N ALA A 149 -0.65 17.64 16.41
CA ALA A 149 -2.11 17.64 16.27
C ALA A 149 -2.56 18.45 15.04
N ASN A 150 -1.99 19.64 14.83
CA ASN A 150 -2.27 20.47 13.66
C ASN A 150 -1.81 19.81 12.36
N PHE A 151 -0.65 19.17 12.37
CA PHE A 151 -0.12 18.44 11.21
C PHE A 151 -1.07 17.31 10.81
N ILE A 152 -1.49 16.45 11.76
CA ILE A 152 -2.43 15.35 11.48
C ILE A 152 -3.76 15.87 10.96
N LYS A 153 -4.32 16.91 11.59
CA LYS A 153 -5.56 17.55 11.13
C LYS A 153 -5.46 18.01 9.68
N ASN A 154 -4.35 18.66 9.31
CA ASN A 154 -4.12 19.15 7.96
C ASN A 154 -3.89 18.02 6.95
N ALA A 155 -3.11 17.00 7.31
CA ALA A 155 -2.85 15.84 6.47
C ALA A 155 -4.15 15.08 6.15
N ARG A 156 -4.98 14.83 7.18
CA ARG A 156 -6.29 14.21 7.03
C ARG A 156 -7.21 15.01 6.10
N LYS A 157 -7.32 16.31 6.34
CA LYS A 157 -8.13 17.22 5.52
C LYS A 157 -7.66 17.25 4.07
N LYS A 158 -6.35 17.29 3.82
CA LYS A 158 -5.78 17.27 2.47
C LYS A 158 -6.22 16.02 1.71
N LEU A 159 -6.11 14.84 2.33
CA LEU A 159 -6.51 13.58 1.70
C LEU A 159 -8.03 13.56 1.42
N MET A 160 -8.86 13.93 2.40
CA MET A 160 -10.33 13.96 2.24
C MET A 160 -10.81 14.98 1.21
N ASN A 161 -10.03 16.00 0.89
CA ASN A 161 -10.32 16.92 -0.20
C ASN A 161 -9.87 16.36 -1.57
N TYR A 162 -8.67 15.79 -1.61
CA TYR A 162 -8.05 15.32 -2.85
C TYR A 162 -8.71 14.05 -3.39
N LYS A 163 -8.92 13.02 -2.57
CA LYS A 163 -9.39 11.71 -3.03
C LYS A 163 -10.77 11.75 -3.70
N PRO A 164 -11.80 12.43 -3.15
CA PRO A 164 -13.08 12.56 -3.85
C PRO A 164 -12.95 13.27 -5.20
N GLN A 165 -12.08 14.28 -5.32
CA GLN A 165 -11.84 14.98 -6.57
C GLN A 165 -11.18 14.07 -7.61
N LEU A 166 -10.18 13.28 -7.19
CA LEU A 166 -9.51 12.31 -8.05
C LEU A 166 -10.48 11.24 -8.55
N VAL A 167 -11.27 10.65 -7.65
CA VAL A 167 -12.28 9.64 -8.00
C VAL A 167 -13.32 10.26 -8.95
N LYS A 168 -13.77 11.47 -8.65
CA LYS A 168 -14.68 12.21 -9.54
C LYS A 168 -14.05 12.52 -10.90
N SER A 169 -12.76 12.83 -11.00
CA SER A 169 -12.14 13.11 -12.31
C SER A 169 -11.95 11.85 -13.15
N LEU A 170 -11.68 10.71 -12.51
CA LEU A 170 -11.43 9.45 -13.21
C LEU A 170 -12.71 8.66 -13.50
N GLN A 171 -13.85 8.99 -12.87
CA GLN A 171 -15.15 8.34 -13.10
C GLN A 171 -15.09 6.79 -13.11
N PRO A 172 -14.45 6.12 -12.13
CA PRO A 172 -14.48 4.66 -12.07
C PRO A 172 -15.92 4.18 -11.84
N LYS A 173 -16.26 3.00 -12.36
CA LYS A 173 -17.59 2.40 -12.13
C LYS A 173 -17.74 2.00 -10.66
N ILE A 174 -16.69 1.42 -10.08
CA ILE A 174 -16.62 1.07 -8.67
C ILE A 174 -15.37 1.67 -8.04
N TYR A 175 -15.53 2.30 -6.87
CA TYR A 175 -14.43 2.74 -6.02
C TYR A 175 -14.31 1.88 -4.76
N CYS A 176 -13.10 1.49 -4.42
CA CYS A 176 -12.77 0.68 -3.26
C CYS A 176 -11.65 1.34 -2.43
N PRO A 177 -11.95 1.89 -1.23
CA PRO A 177 -10.89 2.24 -0.28
C PRO A 177 -10.19 0.95 0.16
N PHE A 178 -8.92 0.80 -0.21
CA PHE A 178 -8.23 -0.49 -0.11
C PHE A 178 -7.05 -0.46 0.86
N VAL A 179 -6.25 0.61 0.81
CA VAL A 179 -5.06 0.75 1.63
C VAL A 179 -5.41 1.58 2.86
N SER A 180 -4.73 1.31 3.98
CA SER A 180 -4.75 2.07 5.26
C SER A 180 -5.55 1.47 6.43
N TYR A 181 -5.84 0.17 6.39
CA TYR A 181 -6.46 -0.59 7.49
C TYR A 181 -5.47 -1.09 8.57
N PHE A 182 -4.23 -0.59 8.59
CA PHE A 182 -3.23 -1.03 9.56
C PHE A 182 -3.47 -0.41 10.95
N VAL A 183 -3.09 -1.16 11.98
CA VAL A 183 -3.18 -0.76 13.39
C VAL A 183 -1.78 -0.78 13.99
N GLU A 184 -1.46 0.27 14.73
CA GLU A 184 -0.30 0.34 15.64
C GLU A 184 -0.52 -0.63 16.81
N ALA A 185 -0.24 -1.90 16.57
CA ALA A 185 -0.58 -2.98 17.50
C ALA A 185 0.45 -3.16 18.63
N HIS A 186 1.72 -2.81 18.39
CA HIS A 186 2.77 -3.01 19.38
C HIS A 186 2.52 -2.15 20.64
N PRO A 187 2.68 -2.69 21.86
CA PRO A 187 2.42 -1.93 23.09
C PRO A 187 3.20 -0.61 23.19
N SER A 188 4.43 -0.56 22.69
CA SER A 188 5.24 0.67 22.65
C SER A 188 4.70 1.75 21.72
N ASP A 189 3.85 1.40 20.76
CA ASP A 189 3.24 2.35 19.81
C ASP A 189 1.94 2.97 20.35
N ARG A 190 1.59 2.72 21.63
CA ARG A 190 0.37 3.24 22.26
C ARG A 190 0.17 4.74 22.01
N TYR A 191 1.20 5.54 22.17
CA TYR A 191 1.13 6.99 21.92
C TYR A 191 0.76 7.28 20.45
N ILE A 192 1.38 6.58 19.49
CA ILE A 192 1.07 6.75 18.06
C ILE A 192 -0.37 6.34 17.80
N LYS A 193 -0.81 5.18 18.31
CA LYS A 193 -2.18 4.68 18.18
C LYS A 193 -3.21 5.68 18.69
N GLU A 194 -2.94 6.32 19.84
CA GLU A 194 -3.87 7.25 20.49
C GLU A 194 -3.88 8.64 19.83
N THR A 195 -2.79 9.06 19.17
CA THR A 195 -2.63 10.44 18.67
C THR A 195 -2.63 10.59 17.15
N ASN A 196 -2.27 9.54 16.40
CA ASN A 196 -2.26 9.51 14.94
C ASN A 196 -3.65 9.15 14.39
N THR A 197 -4.62 10.05 14.60
CA THR A 197 -5.99 9.81 14.12
C THR A 197 -6.01 9.63 12.59
N LYS A 198 -6.63 8.55 12.11
CA LYS A 198 -6.78 8.25 10.68
C LYS A 198 -8.15 8.68 10.17
N ASN A 199 -8.26 8.86 8.85
CA ASN A 199 -9.56 9.02 8.21
C ASN A 199 -10.31 7.69 8.17
N ASN A 200 -11.64 7.77 8.04
CA ASN A 200 -12.50 6.60 7.94
C ASN A 200 -12.91 6.36 6.47
N ALA A 201 -12.96 5.09 6.06
CA ALA A 201 -13.31 4.70 4.71
C ALA A 201 -14.78 5.04 4.34
N ASP A 202 -15.70 4.90 5.28
CA ASP A 202 -17.13 5.21 5.07
C ASP A 202 -17.35 6.72 4.93
N GLU A 203 -16.60 7.54 5.67
CA GLU A 203 -16.61 9.00 5.47
C GLU A 203 -16.15 9.37 4.06
N LEU A 204 -15.07 8.75 3.56
CA LEU A 204 -14.59 8.99 2.20
C LEU A 204 -15.63 8.54 1.15
N ASN A 205 -16.22 7.36 1.34
CA ASN A 205 -17.27 6.86 0.47
C ASN A 205 -18.50 7.79 0.45
N ALA A 206 -18.89 8.34 1.59
CA ALA A 206 -20.00 9.30 1.67
C ALA A 206 -19.69 10.59 0.88
N LEU A 207 -18.45 11.10 0.94
CA LEU A 207 -18.03 12.25 0.13
C LEU A 207 -18.04 11.96 -1.36
N ILE A 208 -17.60 10.76 -1.77
CA ILE A 208 -17.62 10.34 -3.18
C ILE A 208 -19.06 10.24 -3.67
N LYS A 209 -19.94 9.53 -2.94
CA LYS A 209 -21.38 9.42 -3.28
C LYS A 209 -22.05 10.78 -3.42
N LYS A 210 -21.71 11.73 -2.54
CA LYS A 210 -22.25 13.10 -2.59
C LYS A 210 -21.76 13.88 -3.83
N SER A 211 -20.50 13.71 -4.21
CA SER A 211 -19.86 14.52 -5.27
C SER A 211 -19.94 13.90 -6.67
N ALA A 212 -20.16 12.58 -6.75
CA ALA A 212 -20.25 11.75 -7.95
C ALA A 212 -21.22 10.57 -7.70
N PRO A 213 -22.54 10.80 -7.69
CA PRO A 213 -23.54 9.78 -7.32
C PRO A 213 -23.62 8.58 -8.27
N GLY A 214 -23.06 8.68 -9.48
CA GLY A 214 -22.97 7.57 -10.43
C GLY A 214 -21.89 6.53 -10.10
N ILE A 215 -21.02 6.81 -9.12
CA ILE A 215 -19.93 5.90 -8.72
C ILE A 215 -20.41 5.01 -7.57
N THR A 216 -20.36 3.70 -7.76
CA THR A 216 -20.59 2.73 -6.68
C THR A 216 -19.36 2.68 -5.77
N THR A 217 -19.55 2.65 -4.45
CA THR A 217 -18.45 2.47 -3.50
C THR A 217 -18.58 1.15 -2.76
N TRP A 218 -17.48 0.42 -2.58
CA TRP A 218 -17.44 -0.83 -1.81
C TRP A 218 -16.27 -0.83 -0.82
N THR A 219 -16.58 -0.90 0.48
CA THR A 219 -15.59 -1.07 1.54
C THR A 219 -15.34 -2.58 1.75
N PRO A 220 -14.12 -3.09 1.48
CA PRO A 220 -13.84 -4.51 1.68
C PRO A 220 -13.75 -4.85 3.18
N LYS A 221 -14.25 -6.03 3.55
CA LYS A 221 -14.01 -6.66 4.86
C LYS A 221 -13.04 -7.84 4.69
N PRO A 222 -12.27 -8.21 5.72
CA PRO A 222 -11.47 -9.44 5.67
C PRO A 222 -12.33 -10.65 5.27
N GLY A 223 -11.93 -11.33 4.19
CA GLY A 223 -12.66 -12.49 3.63
C GLY A 223 -13.82 -12.15 2.69
N ALA A 224 -14.18 -10.88 2.49
CA ALA A 224 -15.19 -10.50 1.52
C ALA A 224 -14.69 -10.66 0.07
N VAL A 225 -15.60 -11.00 -0.84
CA VAL A 225 -15.32 -11.16 -2.27
C VAL A 225 -16.25 -10.25 -3.07
N LEU A 226 -15.68 -9.49 -4.01
CA LEU A 226 -16.42 -8.75 -5.03
C LEU A 226 -16.31 -9.50 -6.37
N ASP A 227 -17.44 -9.94 -6.91
CA ASP A 227 -17.54 -10.35 -8.30
C ASP A 227 -17.73 -9.10 -9.16
N LEU A 228 -16.62 -8.63 -9.74
CA LEU A 228 -16.60 -7.43 -10.56
C LEU A 228 -17.52 -7.56 -11.79
N ALA A 229 -17.56 -8.71 -12.45
CA ALA A 229 -18.39 -8.87 -13.65
C ALA A 229 -19.89 -8.75 -13.30
N LEU A 230 -20.33 -9.40 -12.22
CA LEU A 230 -21.71 -9.30 -11.75
C LEU A 230 -22.05 -7.89 -11.26
N ALA A 231 -21.14 -7.24 -10.53
CA ALA A 231 -21.34 -5.88 -10.04
C ALA A 231 -21.55 -4.86 -11.19
N LEU A 232 -20.83 -5.04 -12.29
CA LEU A 232 -20.93 -4.17 -13.47
C LEU A 232 -22.18 -4.42 -14.31
N MET A 233 -22.71 -5.66 -14.33
CA MET A 233 -23.94 -5.98 -15.07
C MET A 233 -25.20 -5.41 -14.41
N SER A 234 -25.20 -5.26 -13.08
CA SER A 234 -26.34 -4.70 -12.36
C SER A 234 -25.89 -4.20 -10.97
N PRO A 235 -25.63 -2.88 -10.82
CA PRO A 235 -25.10 -2.28 -9.59
C PRO A 235 -25.99 -2.45 -8.34
N SER A 236 -27.24 -2.89 -8.52
CA SER A 236 -28.20 -3.13 -7.44
C SER A 236 -28.21 -4.58 -6.92
N ARG A 237 -27.38 -5.48 -7.45
CA ARG A 237 -27.38 -6.88 -7.03
C ARG A 237 -26.53 -7.11 -5.78
N TYR A 238 -27.22 -7.42 -4.69
CA TYR A 238 -26.65 -7.98 -3.45
C TYR A 238 -25.76 -9.20 -3.71
N ASP A 239 -26.01 -9.95 -4.79
CA ASP A 239 -25.28 -11.18 -5.14
C ASP A 239 -23.84 -10.94 -5.64
N SER A 240 -23.47 -9.70 -5.97
CA SER A 240 -22.11 -9.39 -6.45
C SER A 240 -21.07 -9.33 -5.33
N ILE A 241 -21.50 -9.25 -4.08
CA ILE A 241 -20.63 -9.23 -2.91
C ILE A 241 -20.95 -10.43 -2.04
N THR A 242 -19.95 -11.27 -1.79
CA THR A 242 -20.01 -12.28 -0.74
C THR A 242 -19.33 -11.72 0.50
N ASP A 243 -20.11 -11.38 1.51
CA ASP A 243 -19.59 -10.98 2.82
C ASP A 243 -19.05 -12.21 3.58
N PRO A 244 -18.06 -12.02 4.47
CA PRO A 244 -17.64 -13.08 5.38
C PRO A 244 -18.77 -13.45 6.36
N PRO A 245 -18.70 -14.63 7.00
CA PRO A 245 -19.69 -15.04 8.00
C PRO A 245 -19.94 -13.96 9.06
N SER A 246 -21.19 -13.83 9.52
CA SER A 246 -21.54 -12.89 10.58
C SER A 246 -20.66 -13.11 11.81
N GLY A 247 -20.15 -12.02 12.40
CA GLY A 247 -19.24 -12.08 13.53
C GLY A 247 -17.77 -12.33 13.17
N THR A 248 -17.40 -12.35 11.89
CA THR A 248 -15.98 -12.43 11.50
C THR A 248 -15.20 -11.25 12.05
N ASN A 249 -14.13 -11.53 12.81
CA ASN A 249 -13.26 -10.51 13.36
C ASN A 249 -12.55 -9.73 12.24
N ILE A 250 -12.68 -8.41 12.29
CA ILE A 250 -12.04 -7.50 11.34
C ILE A 250 -10.55 -7.32 11.67
N TYR A 251 -10.21 -7.40 12.95
CA TYR A 251 -8.84 -7.28 13.45
C TYR A 251 -8.43 -8.58 14.15
N LYS A 252 -7.12 -8.83 14.20
CA LYS A 252 -6.57 -9.85 15.08
C LYS A 252 -6.76 -9.45 16.53
N ASP A 253 -7.02 -10.43 17.40
CA ASP A 253 -7.12 -10.22 18.85
C ASP A 253 -5.75 -10.18 19.53
N SER A 254 -4.75 -10.82 18.91
CA SER A 254 -3.38 -10.87 19.39
C SER A 254 -2.37 -10.85 18.24
N TRP A 255 -1.16 -10.43 18.55
CA TRP A 255 -0.02 -10.38 17.64
C TRP A 255 1.15 -11.08 18.30
N ASP A 256 1.85 -11.90 17.52
CA ASP A 256 3.15 -12.44 17.89
C ASP A 256 4.21 -11.37 17.57
N PHE A 257 4.69 -10.70 18.61
CA PHE A 257 5.74 -9.69 18.48
C PHE A 257 7.14 -10.28 18.60
N ASP A 258 7.29 -11.50 19.15
CA ASP A 258 8.59 -12.10 19.45
C ASP A 258 9.41 -12.30 18.17
N LEU A 259 8.74 -12.66 17.07
CA LEU A 259 9.31 -12.71 15.72
C LEU A 259 10.07 -11.43 15.32
N TYR A 260 9.63 -10.26 15.79
CA TYR A 260 10.25 -8.96 15.48
C TYR A 260 11.17 -8.49 16.60
N VAL A 261 10.76 -8.70 17.85
CA VAL A 261 11.48 -8.24 19.04
C VAL A 261 12.81 -8.96 19.21
N ASP A 262 12.90 -10.26 18.92
CA ASP A 262 14.15 -11.01 19.03
C ASP A 262 15.23 -10.53 18.05
N GLU A 263 14.84 -10.22 16.81
CA GLU A 263 15.77 -9.64 15.84
C GLU A 263 16.21 -8.23 16.24
N LEU A 264 15.27 -7.40 16.69
CA LEU A 264 15.58 -6.05 17.19
C LEU A 264 16.52 -6.11 18.41
N ASN A 265 16.27 -7.01 19.35
CA ASN A 265 17.10 -7.20 20.54
C ASN A 265 18.52 -7.68 20.19
N LYS A 266 18.66 -8.58 19.21
CA LYS A 266 19.98 -8.95 18.67
C LYS A 266 20.71 -7.73 18.11
N ALA A 267 20.00 -6.86 17.39
CA ALA A 267 20.57 -5.66 16.80
C ALA A 267 20.98 -4.60 17.84
N ILE A 268 20.32 -4.49 18.99
CA ILE A 268 20.70 -3.55 20.07
C ILE A 268 22.12 -3.82 20.60
N THR A 269 22.57 -5.08 20.56
CA THR A 269 23.95 -5.45 20.96
C THR A 269 24.99 -5.23 19.86
N ALA A 270 24.57 -4.83 18.65
CA ALA A 270 25.47 -4.58 17.54
C ALA A 270 26.45 -3.45 17.88
N GLU A 271 27.70 -3.60 17.41
CA GLU A 271 28.81 -2.71 17.75
C GLU A 271 28.52 -1.23 17.40
N ILE A 272 27.72 -0.99 16.36
CA ILE A 272 27.31 0.35 15.94
C ILE A 272 26.59 1.15 17.02
N PHE A 273 25.90 0.48 17.95
CA PHE A 273 25.21 1.13 19.06
C PHE A 273 26.08 1.25 20.32
N LYS A 274 27.25 0.59 20.37
CA LYS A 274 28.21 0.70 21.49
C LYS A 274 28.99 2.00 21.48
N HIS A 275 29.15 2.62 20.31
CA HIS A 275 29.90 3.86 20.13
C HIS A 275 28.95 5.00 19.77
N LYS A 276 28.69 5.91 20.72
CA LYS A 276 27.81 7.07 20.51
C LYS A 276 28.21 7.93 19.30
N SER A 277 29.52 8.02 19.02
CA SER A 277 30.06 8.73 17.85
C SER A 277 29.68 8.06 16.52
N TRP A 278 29.49 6.74 16.50
CA TRP A 278 29.12 6.00 15.29
C TRP A 278 27.64 6.18 14.94
N ILE A 279 26.78 6.40 15.94
CA ILE A 279 25.38 6.77 15.72
C ILE A 279 25.32 8.12 14.99
N GLN A 280 26.11 9.12 15.43
CA GLN A 280 26.18 10.41 14.78
C GLN A 280 26.80 10.31 13.38
N PHE A 281 27.86 9.52 13.21
CA PHE A 281 28.44 9.22 11.90
C PHE A 281 27.41 8.57 10.96
N TYR A 282 26.64 7.59 11.42
CA TYR A 282 25.59 6.94 10.64
C TYR A 282 24.56 7.94 10.13
N TYR A 283 24.04 8.84 10.98
CA TYR A 283 23.07 9.85 10.54
C TYR A 283 23.69 10.94 9.65
N ILE A 284 24.98 11.23 9.77
CA ILE A 284 25.72 12.13 8.87
C ILE A 284 25.91 11.47 7.50
N TRP A 285 26.30 10.19 7.49
CA TRP A 285 26.53 9.40 6.28
C TRP A 285 25.23 9.07 5.55
N ALA A 286 24.18 8.71 6.28
CA ALA A 286 22.85 8.35 5.76
C ALA A 286 21.93 9.56 5.54
N GLY A 287 22.33 10.76 5.96
CA GLY A 287 21.59 12.00 5.73
C GLY A 287 21.44 12.31 4.24
N PRO A 288 20.45 13.14 3.85
CA PRO A 288 20.24 13.48 2.44
C PRO A 288 21.50 14.15 1.90
N TYR A 289 21.98 13.67 0.74
CA TYR A 289 22.97 14.37 -0.09
C TYR A 289 22.62 15.86 -0.07
N LYS A 290 23.51 16.68 0.50
CA LYS A 290 23.43 18.13 0.29
C LYS A 290 23.48 18.34 -1.22
N SER A 291 22.38 18.83 -1.78
CA SER A 291 22.35 19.38 -3.13
C SER A 291 23.55 20.30 -3.31
N PRO A 292 24.32 20.22 -4.41
CA PRO A 292 25.47 21.09 -4.65
C PRO A 292 25.12 22.58 -4.86
N HIS A 293 23.85 22.97 -4.75
CA HIS A 293 23.40 24.32 -5.04
C HIS A 293 22.65 24.93 -3.85
N SER A 294 23.43 25.39 -2.87
CA SER A 294 23.00 26.46 -1.95
C SER A 294 24.25 27.19 -1.44
N SER A 295 24.70 28.15 -2.25
CA SER A 295 25.52 29.29 -1.86
C SER A 295 24.65 30.54 -1.97
#